data_AF-A0A095XSE9-F1
#
_entry.id   AF-A0A095XSE9-F1
#
_cell.length_a   1.000
_cell.length_b   1.000
_cell.length_c   1.000
_cell.angle_alpha   90.00
_cell.angle_beta   90.00
_cell.angle_gamma   90.00
#
_symmetry.space_group_name_H-M   'P 1'
#
loop_
_entity.id
_entity.type
_entity.pdbx_description
1 polymer ?
#
loop_
_entity_poly.entity_id
_entity_poly.type
_entity_poly.pdbx_seq_one_letter_code
_entity_poly.pdbx_strand_id
1 'polypeptide(L)'
;KESHIGVDLRKESMASYHSTRIHLQEFIQKKYKVSDLAFSQLTENFIHEFQQYFLGECGFQESSFYNVATHLKTVCRLAYREGLADVLLFDKVKISKGNKKLPKALDRGAFEKLRTLHFENLEDEMETARDIFLFACYTGAAYCDLMELNKSHLVRDDEGSLWLKFNRQKTGVPCRVKLLPEAIWLMEKLHSDERETLLPFMGYATYQSYLKA
;
A
#
# COMPACT_ATOMS: atom_id res chain seq x y z
N LYS A 1 -9.60 11.28 -14.18
CA LYS A 1 -9.25 10.39 -13.04
C LYS A 1 -9.08 11.13 -11.72
N GLU A 2 -8.62 12.39 -11.69
CA GLU A 2 -8.46 13.14 -10.42
C GLU A 2 -9.77 13.40 -9.68
N SER A 3 -10.89 13.59 -10.40
CA SER A 3 -12.24 13.72 -9.84
C SER A 3 -12.75 12.49 -9.07
N HIS A 4 -12.06 11.35 -9.18
CA HIS A 4 -12.41 10.08 -8.55
C HIS A 4 -11.60 9.80 -7.27
N ILE A 5 -10.71 10.71 -6.88
CA ILE A 5 -9.96 10.61 -5.62
C ILE A 5 -10.95 10.68 -4.45
N GLY A 6 -10.95 9.65 -3.60
CA GLY A 6 -11.87 9.54 -2.46
C GLY A 6 -13.23 8.92 -2.80
N VAL A 7 -13.49 8.59 -4.08
CA VAL A 7 -14.67 7.84 -4.51
C VAL A 7 -14.29 6.38 -4.72
N ASP A 8 -13.52 6.10 -5.77
CA ASP A 8 -13.04 4.76 -6.12
C ASP A 8 -11.51 4.70 -6.29
N LEU A 9 -10.82 5.86 -6.24
CA LEU A 9 -9.36 5.94 -6.30
C LEU A 9 -8.77 6.54 -5.02
N ARG A 10 -7.70 5.92 -4.52
CA ARG A 10 -6.88 6.48 -3.45
C ARG A 10 -5.87 7.49 -3.99
N LYS A 11 -5.46 8.45 -3.15
CA LYS A 11 -4.45 9.46 -3.50
C LYS A 11 -3.13 8.82 -3.93
N GLU A 12 -2.69 7.76 -3.25
CA GLU A 12 -1.46 7.04 -3.56
C GLU A 12 -1.54 6.34 -4.92
N SER A 13 -2.71 5.78 -5.27
CA SER A 13 -2.95 5.20 -6.60
C SER A 13 -2.82 6.26 -7.69
N MET A 14 -3.34 7.47 -7.44
CA MET A 14 -3.20 8.59 -8.38
C MET A 14 -1.77 9.09 -8.54
N ALA A 15 -0.99 9.16 -7.46
CA ALA A 15 0.43 9.50 -7.55
C ALA A 15 1.19 8.53 -8.47
N SER A 16 0.86 7.24 -8.43
CA SER A 16 1.47 6.24 -9.31
C SER A 16 1.09 6.42 -10.79
N TYR A 17 -0.17 6.79 -11.08
CA TYR A 17 -0.57 7.18 -12.44
C TYR A 17 0.17 8.43 -12.93
N HIS A 18 0.33 9.43 -12.07
CA HIS A 18 1.02 10.67 -12.40
C HIS A 18 2.51 10.40 -12.72
N SER A 19 3.20 9.63 -11.89
CA SER A 19 4.58 9.20 -12.15
C SER A 19 4.70 8.42 -13.45
N THR A 20 3.75 7.52 -13.74
CA THR A 20 3.70 6.80 -15.03
C THR A 20 3.61 7.77 -16.21
N ARG A 21 2.74 8.79 -16.13
CA ARG A 21 2.56 9.78 -17.18
C ARG A 21 3.83 10.60 -17.41
N ILE A 22 4.50 11.06 -16.34
CA ILE A 22 5.75 11.82 -16.43
C ILE A 22 6.80 11.01 -17.20
N HIS A 23 7.09 9.78 -16.74
CA HIS A 23 8.13 8.97 -17.37
C HIS A 23 7.79 8.54 -18.81
N LEU A 24 6.50 8.33 -19.11
CA LEU A 24 6.05 8.07 -20.47
C LEU A 24 6.28 9.29 -21.37
N GLN A 25 5.94 10.49 -20.90
CA GLN A 25 6.14 11.73 -21.65
C GLN A 25 7.62 12.04 -21.87
N GLU A 26 8.46 11.85 -20.85
CA GLU A 26 9.92 12.00 -20.96
C GLU A 26 10.50 11.01 -21.97
N PHE A 27 10.08 9.75 -21.93
CA PHE A 27 10.46 8.73 -22.91
C PHE A 27 10.07 9.14 -24.34
N ILE A 28 8.82 9.57 -24.54
CA ILE A 28 8.31 9.98 -25.84
C ILE A 28 9.13 11.15 -26.39
N GLN A 29 9.33 12.19 -25.57
CA GLN A 29 10.13 13.36 -25.94
C GLN A 29 11.59 12.99 -26.24
N LYS A 30 12.19 12.08 -25.47
CA LYS A 30 13.59 11.70 -25.65
C LYS A 30 13.81 10.87 -26.92
N LYS A 31 12.94 9.90 -27.18
CA LYS A 31 13.09 8.93 -28.29
C LYS A 31 12.50 9.44 -29.61
N TYR A 32 11.28 9.96 -29.58
CA TYR A 32 10.53 10.34 -30.78
C TYR A 32 10.60 11.85 -31.06
N LYS A 33 11.14 12.65 -30.14
CA LYS A 33 11.28 14.12 -30.26
C LYS A 33 9.95 14.87 -30.46
N VAL A 34 8.87 14.29 -29.96
CA VAL A 34 7.52 14.86 -30.00
C VAL A 34 6.95 14.92 -28.59
N SER A 35 5.96 15.79 -28.38
CA SER A 35 5.29 15.94 -27.08
C SER A 35 4.26 14.86 -26.80
N ASP A 36 3.73 14.18 -27.83
CA ASP A 36 2.69 13.16 -27.71
C ASP A 36 2.70 12.19 -28.91
N LEU A 37 2.04 11.04 -28.77
CA LEU A 37 1.85 10.03 -29.80
C LEU A 37 0.39 9.57 -29.86
N ALA A 38 -0.18 9.50 -31.06
CA ALA A 38 -1.47 8.88 -31.29
C ALA A 38 -1.40 7.36 -31.06
N PHE A 39 -2.53 6.75 -30.67
CA PHE A 39 -2.61 5.30 -30.44
C PHE A 39 -2.19 4.46 -31.67
N SER A 40 -2.48 4.94 -32.88
CA SER A 40 -2.07 4.30 -34.14
C SER A 40 -0.55 4.28 -34.35
N GLN A 41 0.20 5.13 -33.64
CA GLN A 41 1.67 5.17 -33.72
C GLN A 41 2.34 4.22 -32.73
N LEU A 42 1.57 3.61 -31.81
CA LEU A 42 2.10 2.69 -30.82
C LEU A 42 2.24 1.29 -31.41
N THR A 43 3.48 0.91 -31.73
CA THR A 43 3.81 -0.45 -32.19
C THR A 43 3.89 -1.41 -31.00
N GLU A 44 3.83 -2.72 -31.24
CA GLU A 44 4.02 -3.72 -30.16
C GLU A 44 5.39 -3.59 -29.48
N ASN A 45 6.41 -3.13 -30.21
CA ASN A 45 7.76 -2.90 -29.66
C ASN A 45 7.84 -1.70 -28.71
N PHE A 46 6.92 -0.74 -28.81
CA PHE A 46 6.93 0.50 -28.01
C PHE A 46 7.07 0.23 -26.51
N ILE A 47 6.32 -0.73 -25.97
CA ILE A 47 6.33 -1.06 -24.54
C ILE A 47 7.66 -1.69 -24.10
N HIS A 48 8.36 -2.40 -24.98
CA HIS A 48 9.67 -2.98 -24.71
C HIS A 48 10.76 -1.90 -24.75
N GLU A 49 10.66 -0.95 -25.67
CA GLU A 49 11.56 0.20 -25.72
C GLU A 49 11.36 1.10 -24.49
N PHE A 50 10.11 1.29 -24.07
CA PHE A 50 9.80 2.00 -22.84
C PHE A 50 10.34 1.25 -21.61
N GLN A 51 10.26 -0.08 -21.59
CA GLN A 51 10.87 -0.91 -20.54
C GLN A 51 12.38 -0.69 -20.46
N GLN A 52 13.08 -0.72 -21.60
CA GLN A 52 14.53 -0.50 -21.65
C GLN A 52 14.92 0.87 -21.11
N TYR A 53 14.22 1.92 -21.53
CA TYR A 53 14.40 3.27 -20.99
C TYR A 53 14.17 3.32 -19.47
N PHE A 54 13.05 2.76 -19.01
CA PHE A 54 12.64 2.86 -17.60
C PHE A 54 13.57 2.10 -16.65
N LEU A 55 14.12 0.96 -17.08
CA LEU A 55 15.05 0.17 -16.28
C LEU A 55 16.49 0.67 -16.41
N GLY A 56 16.93 0.99 -17.63
CA GLY A 56 18.31 1.35 -17.91
C GLY A 56 18.63 2.80 -17.56
N GLU A 57 17.82 3.73 -18.03
CA GLU A 57 18.11 5.16 -17.89
C GLU A 57 17.54 5.74 -16.60
N CYS A 58 16.30 5.37 -16.23
CA CYS A 58 15.71 5.83 -14.97
C CYS A 58 16.16 5.00 -13.76
N GLY A 59 16.83 3.86 -13.97
CA GLY A 59 17.36 3.01 -12.89
C GLY A 59 16.30 2.31 -12.03
N PHE A 60 15.05 2.23 -12.49
CA PHE A 60 13.99 1.56 -11.75
C PHE A 60 14.07 0.03 -11.87
N GLN A 61 13.40 -0.65 -10.94
CA GLN A 61 13.30 -2.11 -10.91
C GLN A 61 12.19 -2.62 -11.85
N GLU A 62 12.32 -3.87 -12.31
CA GLU A 62 11.30 -4.54 -13.14
C GLU A 62 9.91 -4.55 -12.49
N SER A 63 9.84 -4.72 -11.17
CA SER A 63 8.58 -4.68 -10.43
C SER A 63 7.87 -3.32 -10.52
N SER A 64 8.66 -2.23 -10.59
CA SER A 64 8.12 -0.88 -10.77
C SER A 64 7.60 -0.72 -12.20
N PHE A 65 8.37 -1.19 -13.19
CA PHE A 65 7.93 -1.16 -14.59
C PHE A 65 6.67 -1.99 -14.83
N TYR A 66 6.51 -3.13 -14.15
CA TYR A 66 5.30 -3.94 -14.24
C TYR A 66 4.02 -3.13 -13.93
N ASN A 67 4.07 -2.27 -12.91
CA ASN A 67 2.94 -1.41 -12.56
C ASN A 67 2.72 -0.32 -13.62
N VAL A 68 3.79 0.32 -14.08
CA VAL A 68 3.77 1.31 -15.17
C VAL A 68 3.16 0.72 -16.46
N ALA A 69 3.59 -0.47 -16.85
CA ALA A 69 3.05 -1.20 -18.00
C ALA A 69 1.57 -1.56 -17.80
N THR A 70 1.16 -1.92 -16.59
CA THR A 70 -0.24 -2.20 -16.26
C THR A 70 -1.10 -0.95 -16.42
N HIS A 71 -0.60 0.22 -16.02
CA HIS A 71 -1.28 1.50 -16.25
C HIS A 71 -1.41 1.83 -17.74
N LEU A 72 -0.31 1.70 -18.51
CA LEU A 72 -0.31 1.92 -19.96
C LEU A 72 -1.34 1.01 -20.65
N LYS A 73 -1.32 -0.30 -20.35
CA LYS A 73 -2.30 -1.26 -20.87
C LYS A 73 -3.74 -0.90 -20.50
N THR A 74 -3.95 -0.36 -19.29
CA THR A 74 -5.28 0.08 -18.85
C THR A 74 -5.78 1.23 -19.70
N VAL A 75 -4.93 2.22 -20.01
CA VAL A 75 -5.26 3.35 -20.88
C VAL A 75 -5.53 2.87 -22.31
N CYS A 76 -4.68 1.99 -22.85
CA CYS A 76 -4.88 1.42 -24.18
C CYS A 76 -6.20 0.64 -24.32
N ARG A 77 -6.57 -0.17 -23.31
CA ARG A 77 -7.87 -0.86 -23.30
C ARG A 77 -9.04 0.10 -23.22
N LEU A 78 -8.90 1.18 -22.45
CA LEU A 78 -9.91 2.24 -22.37
C LEU A 78 -10.10 2.90 -23.74
N ALA A 79 -9.00 3.29 -24.40
CA ALA A 79 -9.01 3.89 -25.73
C ALA A 79 -9.69 2.99 -26.77
N TYR A 80 -9.39 1.69 -26.76
CA TYR A 80 -10.07 0.73 -27.64
C TYR A 80 -11.58 0.67 -27.37
N ARG A 81 -11.98 0.57 -26.10
CA ARG A 81 -13.40 0.53 -25.71
C ARG A 81 -14.16 1.79 -26.12
N GLU A 82 -13.49 2.93 -26.12
CA GLU A 82 -14.05 4.23 -26.51
C GLU A 82 -13.92 4.53 -28.01
N GLY A 83 -13.38 3.61 -28.82
CA GLY A 83 -13.20 3.79 -30.27
C GLY A 83 -12.08 4.76 -30.66
N LEU A 84 -11.19 5.10 -29.74
CA LEU A 84 -10.00 5.94 -29.98
C LEU A 84 -8.81 5.14 -30.52
N ALA A 85 -8.87 3.81 -30.43
CA ALA A 85 -7.89 2.89 -30.99
C ALA A 85 -8.63 1.75 -31.70
N ASP A 86 -8.17 1.38 -32.89
CA ASP A 86 -8.81 0.34 -33.70
C ASP A 86 -8.49 -1.09 -33.22
N VAL A 87 -7.44 -1.24 -32.39
CA VAL A 87 -6.93 -2.53 -31.91
C VAL A 87 -6.63 -2.48 -30.41
N LEU A 88 -6.68 -3.66 -29.77
CA LEU A 88 -6.29 -3.80 -28.36
C LEU A 88 -4.75 -3.79 -28.22
N LEU A 89 -4.18 -2.60 -28.07
CA LEU A 89 -2.73 -2.44 -27.96
C LEU A 89 -2.15 -3.20 -26.75
N PHE A 90 -1.02 -3.87 -26.99
CA PHE A 90 -0.25 -4.63 -26.00
C PHE A 90 -0.99 -5.80 -25.30
N ASP A 91 -2.11 -6.28 -25.84
CA ASP A 91 -2.88 -7.36 -25.20
C ASP A 91 -2.04 -8.65 -25.02
N LYS A 92 -1.28 -9.01 -26.06
CA LYS A 92 -0.46 -10.22 -26.11
C LYS A 92 0.89 -10.07 -25.40
N VAL A 93 1.33 -8.85 -25.12
CA VAL A 93 2.63 -8.58 -24.51
C VAL A 93 2.65 -9.10 -23.07
N LYS A 94 3.67 -9.87 -22.70
CA LYS A 94 3.88 -10.32 -21.31
C LYS A 94 5.01 -9.51 -20.69
N ILE A 95 4.70 -8.82 -19.59
CA ILE A 95 5.69 -8.05 -18.82
C ILE A 95 6.07 -8.86 -17.57
N SER A 96 7.38 -9.04 -17.37
CA SER A 96 7.94 -9.66 -16.18
C SER A 96 7.54 -8.87 -14.93
N LYS A 97 7.22 -9.56 -13.84
CA LYS A 97 7.04 -8.94 -12.51
C LYS A 97 8.38 -8.67 -11.80
N GLY A 98 9.49 -9.03 -12.44
CA GLY A 98 10.81 -9.06 -11.83
C GLY A 98 11.01 -10.20 -10.86
N ASN A 99 12.19 -10.22 -10.24
CA ASN A 99 12.51 -11.13 -9.16
C ASN A 99 11.55 -10.90 -7.99
N LYS A 100 10.63 -11.85 -7.80
CA LYS A 100 9.76 -11.91 -6.62
C LYS A 100 10.62 -12.32 -5.43
N LYS A 101 11.35 -11.38 -4.83
CA LYS A 101 11.92 -11.61 -3.49
C LYS A 101 10.74 -11.98 -2.60
N LEU A 102 10.85 -13.14 -1.94
CA LEU A 102 9.84 -13.56 -0.96
C LEU A 102 9.69 -12.42 0.07
N PRO A 103 8.45 -12.02 0.40
CA PRO A 103 8.25 -11.09 1.49
C PRO A 103 8.98 -11.60 2.73
N LYS A 104 9.78 -10.74 3.37
CA LYS A 104 10.36 -11.08 4.66
C LYS A 104 9.21 -11.17 5.67
N ALA A 105 8.94 -12.38 6.14
CA ALA A 105 7.99 -12.60 7.21
C ALA A 105 8.69 -12.41 8.56
N LEU A 106 7.96 -11.90 9.54
CA LEU A 106 8.42 -11.93 10.92
C LEU A 106 8.36 -13.38 11.39
N ASP A 107 9.52 -13.96 11.71
CA ASP A 107 9.58 -15.29 12.30
C ASP A 107 9.24 -15.23 13.80
N ARG A 108 8.99 -16.41 14.39
CA ARG A 108 8.62 -16.51 15.80
C ARG A 108 9.73 -16.01 16.73
N GLY A 109 11.01 -16.24 16.41
CA GLY A 109 12.12 -15.78 17.24
C GLY A 109 12.24 -14.26 17.26
N ALA A 110 12.07 -13.61 16.11
CA ALA A 110 12.03 -12.15 15.99
C ALA A 110 10.81 -11.56 16.71
N PHE A 111 9.65 -12.21 16.62
CA PHE A 111 8.46 -11.81 17.37
C PHE A 111 8.68 -11.88 18.88
N GLU A 112 9.25 -12.97 19.41
CA GLU A 112 9.54 -13.09 20.83
C GLU A 112 10.54 -12.03 21.31
N LYS A 113 11.60 -11.78 20.52
CA LYS A 113 12.56 -10.71 20.81
C LYS A 113 11.89 -9.35 20.90
N LEU A 114 11.02 -9.02 19.95
CA LEU A 114 10.25 -7.77 19.99
C LEU A 114 9.38 -7.71 21.25
N ARG A 115 8.65 -8.79 21.55
CA ARG A 115 7.75 -8.87 22.71
C ARG A 115 8.46 -8.65 24.05
N THR A 116 9.70 -9.12 24.18
CA THR A 116 10.50 -9.00 25.41
C THR A 116 11.50 -7.85 25.39
N LEU A 117 11.52 -7.03 24.33
CA LEU A 117 12.44 -5.90 24.24
C LEU A 117 12.07 -4.87 25.32
N HIS A 118 13.05 -4.36 26.06
CA HIS A 118 12.84 -3.32 27.05
C HIS A 118 13.51 -2.04 26.56
N PHE A 119 12.82 -0.92 26.73
CA PHE A 119 13.30 0.41 26.37
C PHE A 119 13.72 1.15 27.64
N GLU A 120 14.73 2.00 27.53
CA GLU A 120 15.08 2.94 28.61
C GLU A 120 14.16 4.17 28.55
N ASN A 121 14.04 4.94 29.63
CA ASN A 121 13.07 6.05 29.79
C ASN A 121 13.12 7.17 28.73
N LEU A 122 14.08 7.15 27.80
CA LEU A 122 14.21 8.15 26.73
C LEU A 122 13.61 7.67 25.39
N GLU A 123 13.03 6.48 25.33
CA GLU A 123 12.61 5.78 24.10
C GLU A 123 11.09 5.50 24.06
N ASP A 124 10.28 6.31 24.75
CA ASP A 124 8.82 6.15 24.89
C ASP A 124 8.08 6.00 23.53
N GLU A 125 8.52 6.72 22.50
CA GLU A 125 7.91 6.62 21.17
C GLU A 125 8.26 5.30 20.45
N MET A 126 9.47 4.77 20.67
CA MET A 126 9.87 3.46 20.14
C MET A 126 9.11 2.34 20.86
N GLU A 127 8.91 2.48 22.17
CA GLU A 127 8.05 1.59 22.93
C GLU A 127 6.62 1.58 22.39
N THR A 128 6.07 2.78 22.15
CA THR A 128 4.74 2.93 21.56
C THR A 128 4.65 2.27 20.18
N ALA A 129 5.67 2.43 19.33
CA ALA A 129 5.71 1.81 18.01
C ALA A 129 5.73 0.28 18.09
N ARG A 130 6.55 -0.27 19.00
CA ARG A 130 6.59 -1.72 19.30
C ARG A 130 5.22 -2.21 19.74
N ASP A 131 4.57 -1.53 20.67
CA ASP A 131 3.28 -1.95 21.23
C ASP A 131 2.15 -1.90 20.20
N ILE A 132 2.12 -0.87 19.35
CA ILE A 132 1.20 -0.80 18.19
C ILE A 132 1.46 -1.99 17.24
N PHE A 133 2.72 -2.33 16.98
CA PHE A 133 3.08 -3.46 16.11
C PHE A 133 2.67 -4.81 16.72
N LEU A 134 2.90 -5.02 18.02
CA LEU A 134 2.44 -6.23 18.71
C LEU A 134 0.92 -6.34 18.68
N PHE A 135 0.20 -5.24 18.90
CA PHE A 135 -1.26 -5.20 18.75
C PHE A 135 -1.70 -5.58 17.33
N ALA A 136 -0.98 -5.10 16.30
CA ALA A 136 -1.19 -5.51 14.91
C ALA A 136 -1.01 -7.02 14.72
N CYS A 137 0.03 -7.61 15.32
CA CYS A 137 0.27 -9.05 15.25
C CYS A 137 -0.85 -9.87 15.91
N TYR A 138 -1.36 -9.44 17.06
CA TYR A 138 -2.43 -10.16 17.76
C TYR A 138 -3.81 -10.00 17.11
N THR A 139 -4.05 -8.89 16.41
CA THR A 139 -5.35 -8.62 15.77
C THR A 139 -5.38 -8.91 14.27
N GLY A 140 -4.23 -9.00 13.62
CA GLY A 140 -4.12 -9.13 12.16
C GLY A 140 -4.62 -7.90 11.38
N ALA A 141 -4.83 -6.77 12.05
CA ALA A 141 -5.24 -5.52 11.42
C ALA A 141 -4.06 -4.82 10.74
N ALA A 142 -4.30 -4.17 9.60
CA ALA A 142 -3.26 -3.39 8.93
C ALA A 142 -3.02 -2.07 9.66
N TYR A 143 -1.81 -1.51 9.56
CA TYR A 143 -1.47 -0.22 10.18
C TYR A 143 -2.51 0.87 9.89
N CYS A 144 -2.98 0.99 8.63
CA CYS A 144 -3.97 2.03 8.31
C CYS A 144 -5.25 1.83 9.10
N ASP A 145 -5.78 0.60 9.16
CA ASP A 145 -6.97 0.26 9.92
C ASP A 145 -6.77 0.59 11.42
N LEU A 146 -5.61 0.24 11.98
CA LEU A 146 -5.28 0.49 13.40
C LEU A 146 -5.37 1.96 13.79
N MET A 147 -4.91 2.87 12.93
CA MET A 147 -4.91 4.31 13.21
C MET A 147 -6.32 4.93 13.19
N GLU A 148 -7.33 4.20 12.70
CA GLU A 148 -8.74 4.63 12.70
C GLU A 148 -9.63 3.81 13.66
N LEU A 149 -9.09 2.79 14.32
CA LEU A 149 -9.85 2.04 15.33
C LEU A 149 -10.23 2.97 16.48
N ASN A 150 -11.48 2.90 16.91
CA ASN A 150 -12.04 3.73 17.96
C ASN A 150 -12.96 2.88 18.85
N LYS A 151 -13.44 3.48 19.95
CA LYS A 151 -14.28 2.82 20.94
C LYS A 151 -15.54 2.17 20.35
N SER A 152 -16.14 2.76 19.30
CA SER A 152 -17.34 2.20 18.64
C SER A 152 -17.08 0.89 17.88
N HIS A 153 -15.83 0.61 17.52
CA HIS A 153 -15.44 -0.64 16.90
C HIS A 153 -15.30 -1.80 17.91
N LEU A 154 -15.32 -1.50 19.22
CA LEU A 154 -15.28 -2.51 20.27
C LEU A 154 -16.70 -2.99 20.61
N VAL A 155 -16.89 -4.30 20.52
CA VAL A 155 -18.19 -4.94 20.78
C VAL A 155 -17.97 -6.14 21.69
N ARG A 156 -18.81 -6.31 22.71
CA ARG A 156 -18.86 -7.54 23.51
C ARG A 156 -19.87 -8.50 22.92
N ASP A 157 -19.56 -9.79 22.91
CA ASP A 157 -20.54 -10.84 22.65
C ASP A 157 -21.29 -11.22 23.93
N ASP A 158 -22.26 -12.13 23.79
CA ASP A 158 -23.10 -12.60 24.89
C ASP A 158 -22.31 -13.38 25.96
N GLU A 159 -21.11 -13.88 25.60
CA GLU A 159 -20.16 -14.54 26.49
C GLU A 159 -19.21 -13.54 27.17
N GLY A 160 -19.35 -12.23 26.90
CA GLY A 160 -18.53 -11.15 27.47
C GLY A 160 -17.17 -10.95 26.80
N SER A 161 -16.84 -11.73 25.76
CA SER A 161 -15.59 -11.60 25.02
C SER A 161 -15.57 -10.32 24.19
N LEU A 162 -14.42 -9.66 24.12
CA LEU A 162 -14.27 -8.40 23.38
C LEU A 162 -13.88 -8.66 21.92
N TRP A 163 -14.49 -7.93 20.99
CA TRP A 163 -14.27 -8.04 19.56
C TRP A 163 -14.01 -6.68 18.93
N LEU A 164 -13.13 -6.64 17.94
CA LEU A 164 -13.04 -5.57 16.97
C LEU A 164 -13.97 -5.87 15.79
N LYS A 165 -14.86 -4.93 15.46
CA LYS A 165 -15.72 -4.98 14.28
C LYS A 165 -15.60 -3.66 13.51
N PHE A 166 -15.01 -3.71 12.32
CA PHE A 166 -14.76 -2.54 11.47
C PHE A 166 -14.71 -2.93 9.99
N ASN A 167 -14.77 -1.98 9.07
CA ASN A 167 -14.54 -2.23 7.65
C ASN A 167 -13.09 -1.90 7.30
N ARG A 168 -12.38 -2.81 6.63
CA ARG A 168 -11.00 -2.55 6.20
C ARG A 168 -10.97 -1.35 5.27
N GLN A 169 -10.09 -0.39 5.52
CA GLN A 169 -10.06 0.82 4.70
C GLN A 169 -9.76 0.52 3.23
N LYS A 170 -8.89 -0.47 2.95
CA LYS A 170 -8.42 -0.71 1.57
C LYS A 170 -9.51 -1.28 0.67
N THR A 171 -10.35 -2.15 1.20
CA THR A 171 -11.29 -2.95 0.40
C THR A 171 -12.74 -2.76 0.81
N GLY A 172 -13.01 -2.07 1.92
CA GLY A 172 -14.35 -1.98 2.53
C GLY A 172 -14.85 -3.28 3.14
N VAL A 173 -14.07 -4.38 3.07
CA VAL A 173 -14.52 -5.69 3.54
C VAL A 173 -14.66 -5.68 5.06
N PRO A 174 -15.79 -6.13 5.61
CA PRO A 174 -15.98 -6.25 7.05
C PRO A 174 -14.94 -7.17 7.69
N CYS A 175 -14.33 -6.69 8.77
CA CYS A 175 -13.36 -7.40 9.59
C CYS A 175 -13.96 -7.60 10.98
N ARG A 176 -13.88 -8.83 11.50
CA ARG A 176 -14.32 -9.19 12.84
C ARG A 176 -13.25 -10.03 13.50
N VAL A 177 -12.68 -9.53 14.60
CA VAL A 177 -11.55 -10.17 15.28
C VAL A 177 -11.86 -10.27 16.76
N LYS A 178 -11.88 -11.48 17.32
CA LYS A 178 -11.95 -11.68 18.77
C LYS A 178 -10.61 -11.26 19.36
N LEU A 179 -10.63 -10.37 20.35
CA LEU A 179 -9.40 -9.88 20.96
C LEU A 179 -8.81 -10.91 21.90
N LEU A 180 -7.51 -11.17 21.71
CA LEU A 180 -6.70 -11.97 22.61
C LEU A 180 -6.39 -11.16 23.89
N PRO A 181 -6.14 -11.82 25.03
CA PRO A 181 -5.77 -11.13 26.28
C PRO A 181 -4.60 -10.15 26.10
N GLU A 182 -3.60 -10.51 25.30
CA GLU A 182 -2.43 -9.66 25.02
C GLU A 182 -2.79 -8.40 24.23
N ALA A 183 -3.75 -8.50 23.30
CA ALA A 183 -4.25 -7.33 22.57
C ALA A 183 -5.05 -6.40 23.50
N ILE A 184 -5.86 -6.97 24.40
CA ILE A 184 -6.61 -6.20 25.40
C ILE A 184 -5.64 -5.45 26.32
N TRP A 185 -4.62 -6.15 26.84
CA TRP A 185 -3.61 -5.53 27.70
C TRP A 185 -2.87 -4.38 27.00
N LEU A 186 -2.45 -4.55 25.75
CA LEU A 186 -1.80 -3.48 24.98
C LEU A 186 -2.73 -2.28 24.74
N MET A 187 -4.01 -2.55 24.45
CA MET A 187 -5.02 -1.51 24.27
C MET A 187 -5.24 -0.72 25.57
N GLU A 188 -5.33 -1.39 26.71
CA GLU A 188 -5.46 -0.76 28.03
C GLU A 188 -4.20 0.02 28.41
N LYS A 189 -3.00 -0.54 28.18
CA LYS A 189 -1.73 0.14 28.42
C LYS A 189 -1.64 1.45 27.64
N LEU A 190 -2.06 1.43 26.37
CA LEU A 190 -1.99 2.59 25.51
C LEU A 190 -3.15 3.57 25.71
N HIS A 191 -4.21 3.20 26.43
CA HIS A 191 -5.47 3.94 26.55
C HIS A 191 -5.28 5.38 27.04
N SER A 192 -6.17 6.27 26.57
CA SER A 192 -6.28 7.65 27.08
C SER A 192 -7.73 8.10 26.95
N ASP A 193 -8.27 8.72 28.02
CA ASP A 193 -9.63 9.25 28.04
C ASP A 193 -9.79 10.49 27.15
N GLU A 194 -8.69 11.15 26.78
CA GLU A 194 -8.67 12.34 25.94
C GLU A 194 -8.87 12.03 24.45
N ARG A 195 -8.89 10.75 24.07
CA ARG A 195 -9.04 10.32 22.67
C ARG A 195 -10.12 9.27 22.47
N GLU A 196 -10.71 9.29 21.29
CA GLU A 196 -11.68 8.28 20.85
C GLU A 196 -11.02 7.09 20.17
N THR A 197 -9.83 7.26 19.62
CA THR A 197 -9.08 6.17 19.00
C THR A 197 -8.54 5.21 20.06
N LEU A 198 -8.54 3.91 19.74
CA LEU A 198 -8.05 2.88 20.66
C LEU A 198 -6.53 3.01 20.88
N LEU A 199 -5.80 3.39 19.84
CA LEU A 199 -4.35 3.51 19.85
C LEU A 199 -3.93 4.97 19.63
N PRO A 200 -2.75 5.39 20.10
CA PRO A 200 -2.21 6.70 19.78
C PRO A 200 -1.91 6.77 18.29
N PHE A 201 -2.13 7.94 17.70
CA PHE A 201 -1.76 8.16 16.31
C PHE A 201 -0.23 8.24 16.20
N MET A 202 0.35 7.48 15.26
CA MET A 202 1.76 7.55 14.93
C MET A 202 1.91 7.52 13.43
N GLY A 203 2.51 8.54 12.83
CA GLY A 203 2.68 8.62 11.38
C GLY A 203 3.45 7.41 10.81
N TYR A 204 3.04 6.93 9.63
CA TYR A 204 3.57 5.67 9.08
C TYR A 204 5.09 5.67 8.87
N ALA A 205 5.65 6.81 8.46
CA ALA A 205 7.09 6.96 8.29
C ALA A 205 7.85 6.82 9.62
N THR A 206 7.36 7.48 10.68
CA THR A 206 7.90 7.40 12.04
C THR A 206 7.76 5.98 12.58
N TYR A 207 6.57 5.39 12.49
CA TYR A 207 6.28 4.01 12.86
C TYR A 207 7.25 3.02 12.19
N GLN A 208 7.45 3.17 10.88
CA GLN A 208 8.36 2.32 10.13
C GLN A 208 9.83 2.54 10.50
N SER A 209 10.22 3.77 10.83
CA SER A 209 11.58 4.09 11.26
C SER A 209 11.90 3.41 12.59
N TYR A 210 11.00 3.50 13.58
CA TYR A 210 11.20 2.89 14.89
C TYR A 210 11.21 1.37 14.86
N LEU A 211 10.41 0.73 14.00
CA LEU A 211 10.46 -0.73 13.83
C LEU A 211 11.72 -1.25 13.12
N LYS A 212 12.52 -0.35 12.52
CA LYS A 212 13.75 -0.71 11.78
C LYS A 212 15.03 -0.24 12.48
N ALA A 213 14.91 0.61 13.49
CA ALA A 213 16.02 1.07 14.32
C ALA A 213 16.62 -0.12 15.09
#